data_AF-A0A2D6PZQ1-F1
#
_entry.id   AF-A0A2D6PZQ1-F1
#
_cell.length_a   1.000
_cell.length_b   1.000
_cell.length_c   1.000
_cell.angle_alpha   90.00
_cell.angle_beta   90.00
_cell.angle_gamma   90.00
#
_symmetry.space_group_name_H-M   'P 1'
#
loop_
_entity.id
_entity.type
_entity.pdbx_description
1 polymer ?
#
loop_
_entity_poly.entity_id
_entity_poly.type
_entity_poly.pdbx_seq_one_letter_code
_entity_poly.pdbx_strand_id
1 'polypeptide(L)'
;MTLFKALATVAGTAIGFGIAGTGIGALLGHFTPGFFRHQFALRDVENLDPLEFGIGIGLVNGLTWGLVIGVLVVGVVSWRETRMSRKGRAVGDHA
;
A
#
# COMPACT_ATOMS: atom_id res chain seq x y z
N MET A 1 -16.02 14.09 -1.60
CA MET A 1 -14.66 13.80 -2.08
C MET A 1 -14.63 13.94 -3.59
N THR A 2 -13.67 14.68 -4.14
CA THR A 2 -13.50 14.81 -5.60
C THR A 2 -12.65 13.66 -6.14
N LEU A 3 -12.81 13.32 -7.42
CA LEU A 3 -12.03 12.26 -8.08
C LEU A 3 -10.52 12.50 -7.95
N PHE A 4 -10.07 13.74 -8.12
CA PHE A 4 -8.66 14.10 -7.99
C PHE A 4 -8.12 13.84 -6.57
N LYS A 5 -8.90 14.17 -5.53
CA LYS A 5 -8.52 13.87 -4.14
C LYS A 5 -8.44 12.36 -3.90
N ALA A 6 -9.39 11.59 -4.44
CA ALA A 6 -9.37 10.14 -4.32
C ALA A 6 -8.10 9.54 -4.95
N LEU A 7 -7.80 9.92 -6.18
CA LEU A 7 -6.60 9.46 -6.90
C LEU A 7 -5.32 9.88 -6.17
N ALA A 8 -5.25 11.12 -5.68
CA ALA A 8 -4.10 11.60 -4.92
C ALA A 8 -3.91 10.82 -3.61
N THR A 9 -4.99 10.43 -2.91
CA THR A 9 -4.90 9.59 -1.71
C THR A 9 -4.36 8.20 -2.03
N VAL A 10 -4.86 7.55 -3.08
CA VAL A 10 -4.38 6.22 -3.49
C VAL A 10 -2.93 6.29 -3.94
N ALA A 11 -2.57 7.25 -4.78
CA ALA A 11 -1.20 7.44 -5.23
C ALA A 11 -0.24 7.75 -4.07
N GLY A 12 -0.64 8.64 -3.16
CA GLY A 12 0.18 9.01 -2.00
C GLY A 12 0.42 7.84 -1.05
N THR A 13 -0.62 7.03 -0.79
CA THR A 13 -0.49 5.82 0.05
C THR A 13 0.36 4.74 -0.63
N ALA A 14 0.17 4.51 -1.93
CA ALA A 14 1.00 3.59 -2.72
C ALA A 14 2.48 4.01 -2.69
N ILE A 15 2.79 5.27 -2.96
CA ILE A 15 4.16 5.79 -2.96
C ILE A 15 4.77 5.69 -1.55
N GLY A 16 4.05 6.13 -0.52
CA GLY A 16 4.55 6.10 0.86
C GLY A 16 4.88 4.69 1.34
N PHE A 17 3.99 3.73 1.08
CA PHE A 17 4.26 2.33 1.40
C PHE A 17 5.31 1.71 0.48
N GLY A 18 5.39 2.11 -0.79
CA GLY A 18 6.44 1.68 -1.70
C GLY A 18 7.84 2.08 -1.21
N ILE A 19 8.00 3.32 -0.74
CA ILE A 19 9.26 3.80 -0.14
C ILE A 19 9.56 3.04 1.15
N ALA A 20 8.58 2.91 2.04
CA ALA A 20 8.75 2.20 3.31
C ALA A 20 9.09 0.71 3.09
N GLY A 21 8.38 0.05 2.18
CA GLY A 21 8.59 -1.34 1.81
C GLY A 21 9.97 -1.55 1.19
N THR A 22 10.39 -0.67 0.28
CA THR A 22 11.75 -0.67 -0.28
C THR A 22 12.81 -0.54 0.82
N GLY A 23 12.62 0.39 1.76
CA GLY A 23 13.52 0.57 2.88
C GLY A 23 13.63 -0.66 3.77
N ILE A 24 12.49 -1.27 4.14
CA ILE A 24 12.45 -2.52 4.92
C ILE A 24 13.12 -3.65 4.14
N GLY A 25 12.82 -3.78 2.86
CA GLY A 25 13.40 -4.79 1.98
C GLY A 25 14.93 -4.65 1.85
N ALA A 26 15.43 -3.43 1.68
CA ALA A 26 16.86 -3.14 1.64
C ALA A 26 17.54 -3.47 2.98
N LEU A 27 16.91 -3.12 4.10
CA LEU A 27 17.41 -3.46 5.44
C LEU A 27 17.50 -4.99 5.62
N LEU A 28 16.46 -5.74 5.24
CA LEU A 28 16.48 -7.20 5.32
C LEU A 28 17.53 -7.81 4.40
N GLY A 29 17.74 -7.24 3.21
CA GLY A 29 18.73 -7.71 2.25
C GLY A 29 20.16 -7.50 2.75
N HIS A 30 20.39 -6.37 3.42
CA HIS A 30 21.68 -6.02 3.99
C HIS A 30 22.00 -6.76 5.30
N PHE A 31 21.08 -6.75 6.27
CA PHE A 31 21.35 -7.29 7.61
C PHE A 31 21.03 -8.77 7.75
N THR A 32 20.11 -9.30 6.93
CA THR A 32 19.66 -10.69 7.02
C THR A 32 19.62 -11.36 5.65
N PRO A 33 20.73 -11.42 4.89
CA PRO A 33 20.74 -11.99 3.54
C PRO A 33 20.30 -13.46 3.50
N GLY A 34 20.52 -14.20 4.59
CA GLY A 34 20.05 -15.58 4.76
C GLY A 34 18.53 -15.73 4.91
N PHE A 35 17.82 -14.66 5.30
CA PHE A 35 16.35 -14.66 5.44
C PHE A 35 15.69 -14.95 4.10
N PHE A 36 16.08 -14.25 3.03
CA PHE A 36 15.49 -14.44 1.71
C PHE A 36 15.78 -15.83 1.15
N ARG A 37 16.97 -16.38 1.38
CA ARG A 37 17.33 -17.74 0.94
C ARG A 37 16.46 -18.81 1.59
N HIS A 38 16.19 -18.68 2.90
CA HIS A 38 15.32 -19.60 3.63
C HIS A 38 13.84 -19.42 3.29
N GLN A 39 13.37 -18.16 3.29
CA GLN A 39 11.95 -17.84 3.09
C GLN A 39 11.45 -18.19 1.69
N PHE A 40 12.30 -18.04 0.67
CA PHE A 40 11.94 -18.28 -0.73
C PHE A 40 12.51 -19.59 -1.28
N ALA A 41 13.15 -20.42 -0.44
CA ALA A 41 13.75 -21.71 -0.80
C ALA A 41 14.56 -21.63 -2.12
N LEU A 42 15.33 -20.55 -2.28
CA LEU A 42 16.05 -20.26 -3.52
C LEU A 42 17.20 -21.27 -3.67
N ARG A 43 17.04 -22.26 -4.54
CA ARG A 43 17.97 -23.38 -4.73
C ARG A 43 19.19 -23.07 -5.61
N ASP A 44 19.09 -22.09 -6.52
CA ASP A 44 20.12 -21.80 -7.53
C ASP A 44 20.46 -20.29 -7.61
N VAL A 45 20.91 -19.71 -6.50
CA VAL A 45 21.16 -18.25 -6.42
C VAL A 45 22.60 -17.93 -6.03
N GLU A 46 23.56 -18.45 -6.78
CA GLU A 46 24.95 -17.97 -6.70
C GLU A 46 25.07 -16.52 -7.22
N ASN A 47 24.14 -16.06 -8.07
CA ASN A 47 24.18 -14.74 -8.70
C ASN A 47 23.13 -13.74 -8.18
N LEU A 48 22.36 -14.07 -7.13
CA LEU A 48 21.30 -13.19 -6.65
C LEU A 48 21.82 -12.34 -5.49
N ASP A 49 21.94 -11.04 -5.70
CA ASP A 49 22.25 -10.09 -4.64
C ASP A 49 21.04 -9.98 -3.68
N PRO A 50 21.18 -10.38 -2.39
CA PRO A 50 20.12 -10.29 -1.41
C PRO A 50 19.60 -8.86 -1.21
N LEU A 51 20.43 -7.84 -1.46
CA LEU A 51 20.05 -6.44 -1.37
C LEU A 51 19.10 -6.05 -2.50
N GLU A 52 19.45 -6.34 -3.76
CA GLU A 52 18.61 -6.05 -4.91
C GLU A 52 17.27 -6.80 -4.83
N PHE A 53 17.32 -8.08 -4.42
CA PHE A 53 16.13 -8.88 -4.22
C PHE A 53 15.24 -8.32 -3.10
N GLY A 54 15.86 -7.92 -1.98
CA GLY A 54 15.17 -7.28 -0.87
C GLY A 54 14.48 -5.99 -1.29
N ILE A 55 15.17 -5.12 -2.06
CA ILE A 55 14.60 -3.88 -2.62
C ILE A 55 13.39 -4.20 -3.50
N GLY A 56 13.52 -5.14 -4.44
CA GLY A 56 12.44 -5.50 -5.37
C GLY A 56 11.20 -6.03 -4.65
N ILE A 57 11.39 -7.00 -3.74
CA ILE A 57 10.30 -7.58 -2.94
C ILE A 57 9.68 -6.52 -2.02
N GLY A 58 10.51 -5.68 -1.40
CA GLY A 58 10.09 -4.58 -0.55
C GLY A 58 9.22 -3.58 -1.30
N LEU A 59 9.65 -3.16 -2.50
CA LEU A 59 8.90 -2.24 -3.35
C LEU A 59 7.54 -2.81 -3.76
N VAL A 60 7.51 -4.05 -4.26
CA VAL A 60 6.28 -4.69 -4.73
C VAL A 60 5.28 -4.87 -3.58
N ASN A 61 5.73 -5.36 -2.42
CA ASN A 61 4.87 -5.50 -1.26
C ASN A 61 4.39 -4.14 -0.74
N GLY A 62 5.28 -3.15 -0.69
CA GLY A 62 4.95 -1.77 -0.31
C GLY A 62 3.86 -1.18 -1.21
N LEU A 63 4.05 -1.22 -2.53
CA LEU A 63 3.06 -0.72 -3.49
C LEU A 63 1.72 -1.46 -3.37
N THR A 64 1.75 -2.78 -3.20
CA THR A 64 0.55 -3.62 -3.09
C THR A 64 -0.26 -3.22 -1.85
N TRP A 65 0.37 -3.17 -0.67
CA TRP A 65 -0.32 -2.78 0.56
C TRP A 65 -0.75 -1.32 0.55
N GLY A 66 0.08 -0.41 0.02
CA GLY A 66 -0.27 0.99 -0.12
C GLY A 66 -1.50 1.20 -0.99
N LEU A 67 -1.62 0.47 -2.10
CA LEU A 67 -2.78 0.55 -2.98
C LEU A 67 -4.04 -0.02 -2.32
N VAL A 68 -3.94 -1.18 -1.64
CA VAL A 68 -5.06 -1.76 -0.88
C VAL A 68 -5.57 -0.80 0.18
N ILE A 69 -4.67 -0.24 1.00
CA ILE A 69 -5.02 0.70 2.06
C ILE A 69 -5.60 1.98 1.48
N GLY A 70 -5.00 2.53 0.43
CA GLY A 70 -5.50 3.72 -0.27
C GLY A 70 -6.93 3.55 -0.77
N VAL A 71 -7.22 2.42 -1.42
CA VAL A 71 -8.58 2.10 -1.90
C VAL A 71 -9.56 1.94 -0.74
N LEU A 72 -9.17 1.27 0.34
CA LEU A 72 -10.02 1.10 1.53
C LEU A 72 -10.36 2.45 2.17
N VAL A 73 -9.37 3.33 2.35
CA VAL A 73 -9.57 4.68 2.90
C VAL A 73 -10.54 5.48 2.04
N VAL A 74 -10.32 5.50 0.72
CA VAL A 74 -11.22 6.15 -0.24
C VAL A 74 -12.64 5.59 -0.15
N GLY A 75 -12.78 4.26 -0.12
CA GLY A 75 -14.08 3.60 -0.01
C GLY A 75 -14.83 3.97 1.27
N VAL A 76 -14.16 3.95 2.43
CA VAL A 76 -14.75 4.33 3.72
C VAL A 76 -15.16 5.80 3.75
N VAL A 77 -14.31 6.70 3.24
CA VAL A 77 -14.60 8.14 3.20
C VAL A 77 -15.79 8.42 2.28
N SER A 78 -15.79 7.88 1.06
CA SER A 78 -16.91 8.02 0.13
C SER A 78 -18.22 7.43 0.69
N TRP A 79 -18.15 6.30 1.38
CA TRP A 79 -19.30 5.71 2.06
C TRP A 79 -19.87 6.61 3.15
N ARG A 80 -19.00 7.21 3.98
CA ARG A 80 -19.44 8.14 5.04
C ARG A 80 -20.11 9.40 4.45
N GLU A 81 -19.54 9.97 3.40
CA GLU A 81 -20.12 11.13 2.72
C GLU A 81 -21.51 10.83 2.14
N THR A 82 -21.68 9.68 1.47
CA THR A 82 -22.98 9.28 0.90
C THR A 82 -24.04 9.03 1.98
N ARG A 83 -23.66 8.42 3.11
CA ARG A 83 -24.55 8.25 4.28
C ARG A 83 -25.00 9.58 4.88
N MET A 84 -24.09 10.55 5.05
CA MET A 84 -24.43 11.86 5.62
C MET A 84 -25.32 12.68 4.67
N SER A 85 -25.05 12.64 3.37
CA SER A 85 -25.90 13.29 2.35
C SER A 85 -27.32 12.71 2.30
N ARG A 86 -27.49 11.40 2.51
CA ARG A 86 -28.83 10.77 2.61
C ARG A 86 -29.59 11.24 3.85
N LYS A 87 -28.93 11.34 5.01
CA LYS A 87 -29.56 11.78 6.26
C LYS A 87 -30.03 13.23 6.19
N GLY A 88 -29.26 14.12 5.55
CA GLY A 88 -29.64 15.53 5.37
C GLY A 88 -30.89 15.73 4.49
N ARG A 89 -31.05 14.92 3.44
CA ARG A 89 -32.25 14.97 2.56
C ARG A 89 -33.52 14.49 3.26
N ALA A 90 -33.43 13.44 4.07
CA ALA A 90 -34.58 12.93 4.83
C ALA A 90 -35.10 13.92 5.89
N VAL A 91 -34.26 14.81 6.41
CA VAL A 91 -34.70 15.87 7.34
C VAL A 91 -35.37 17.04 6.60
N GLY A 92 -34.93 17.35 5.38
CA GLY A 92 -35.52 18.42 4.57
C GLY A 92 -36.91 18.12 4.00
N ASP A 93 -37.25 16.85 3.78
CA ASP A 93 -38.59 16.42 3.30
C ASP A 93 -39.68 16.44 4.39
N HIS A 94 -39.31 16.70 5.64
CA HIS A 94 -40.22 16.72 6.80
C HIS A 94 -40.33 18.10 7.47
N ALA A 95 -39.76 19.15 6.85
CA ALA A 95 -39.82 20.54 7.30
C ALA A 95 -40.64 21.38 6.31
#